data_AF-A0A2G2N474-F1
#
_entry.id   AF-A0A2G2N474-F1
#
_cell.length_a   1.000
_cell.length_b   1.000
_cell.length_c   1.000
_cell.angle_alpha   90.00
_cell.angle_beta   90.00
_cell.angle_gamma   90.00
#
_symmetry.space_group_name_H-M   'P 1'
#
loop_
_entity.id
_entity.type
_entity.pdbx_description
1 polymer ?
#
loop_
_entity_poly.entity_id
_entity_poly.type
_entity_poly.pdbx_seq_one_letter_code
_entity_poly.pdbx_strand_id
1 'polypeptide(L)'
;MENFITILIFTGIGLAIWLWVKLYQAKIDARNLEVAEKRLSENAKTISEQNSRIRNLNHQTTNLQHVIHRKDEYYSILSDPIPERYDKLSEFISDFRTLHFDQSAKYLATKKRPAKKEALRIAELKKVHRELIIHNRSVSYKVEQLFALFPELESYFDNPLALETYDNLETLKDNHDRVRDFLSPGEYEDLSEIDRNQLALDRYIERKNKSNWQIGRDYELSVGYEYTAKGWEVEYTGIAKNIADLGRDLIARKDNDVHIIQCKYWAQYKGIHEKHIAQLFGTSKMFELESSDLFSPNVTPVFATNILLSEMARKFANALGVVLYESREMQEFPRIKCNVGIAEAGKPEKIYHLPMDQQYDRTQLKKTTDFFAFTVEEAVENGFRRAHRWQGDLRNS
;
A
#
# COMPACT_ATOMS: atom_id res chain seq x y z
N MET A 1 -111.52 21.11 48.30
CA MET A 1 -110.52 20.04 48.52
C MET A 1 -109.87 19.58 47.22
N GLU A 2 -110.59 19.47 46.10
CA GLU A 2 -110.04 18.99 44.83
C GLU A 2 -108.85 19.80 44.29
N ASN A 3 -108.91 21.13 44.23
CA ASN A 3 -107.81 21.97 43.70
C ASN A 3 -106.47 21.83 44.47
N PHE A 4 -106.51 21.50 45.76
CA PHE A 4 -105.30 21.31 46.57
C PHE A 4 -104.62 19.98 46.25
N ILE A 5 -105.41 18.94 45.98
CA ILE A 5 -104.93 17.62 45.57
C ILE A 5 -104.30 17.70 44.17
N THR A 6 -104.89 18.45 43.23
CA THR A 6 -104.32 18.64 41.89
C THR A 6 -102.96 19.36 41.93
N ILE A 7 -102.83 20.41 42.74
CA ILE A 7 -101.55 21.14 42.91
C ILE A 7 -100.47 20.23 43.53
N LEU A 8 -100.81 19.40 44.52
CA LEU A 8 -99.89 18.42 45.10
C LEU A 8 -99.45 17.35 44.09
N ILE A 9 -100.35 16.91 43.21
CA ILE A 9 -100.02 15.95 42.14
C ILE A 9 -99.09 16.59 41.10
N PHE A 10 -99.39 17.81 40.62
CA PHE A 10 -98.54 18.49 39.65
C PHE A 10 -97.16 18.86 40.20
N THR A 11 -97.08 19.28 41.46
CA THR A 11 -95.78 19.55 42.13
C THR A 11 -94.99 18.26 42.37
N GLY A 12 -95.64 17.16 42.75
CA GLY A 12 -95.02 15.84 42.87
C GLY A 12 -94.48 15.30 41.54
N ILE A 13 -95.25 15.45 40.44
CA ILE A 13 -94.80 15.08 39.08
C ILE A 13 -93.64 15.96 38.63
N GLY A 14 -93.70 17.28 38.88
CA GLY A 14 -92.61 18.20 38.55
C GLY A 14 -91.30 17.87 39.29
N LEU A 15 -91.38 17.53 40.58
CA LEU A 15 -90.25 17.06 41.37
C LEU A 15 -89.71 15.73 40.86
N ALA A 16 -90.57 14.79 40.48
CA ALA A 16 -90.18 13.50 39.91
C ALA A 16 -89.46 13.66 38.55
N ILE A 17 -89.96 14.53 37.67
CA ILE A 17 -89.31 14.85 36.39
C ILE A 17 -87.96 15.53 36.62
N TRP A 18 -87.88 16.49 37.53
CA TRP A 18 -86.63 17.17 37.86
C TRP A 18 -85.58 16.20 38.42
N LEU A 19 -85.98 15.32 39.35
CA LEU A 19 -85.14 14.24 39.87
C LEU A 19 -84.68 13.30 38.77
N TRP A 20 -85.58 12.90 37.86
CA TRP A 20 -85.25 12.04 36.73
C TRP A 20 -84.23 12.67 35.78
N VAL A 21 -84.40 13.96 35.43
CA VAL A 21 -83.44 14.72 34.61
C VAL A 21 -82.08 14.83 35.31
N LYS A 22 -82.06 15.11 36.63
CA LYS A 22 -80.81 15.15 37.42
C LYS A 22 -80.10 13.80 37.44
N LEU A 23 -80.82 12.70 37.64
CA LEU A 23 -80.27 11.34 37.61
C LEU A 23 -79.76 10.96 36.21
N TYR A 24 -80.49 11.34 35.16
CA TYR A 24 -80.09 11.10 33.78
C TYR A 24 -78.82 11.88 33.41
N GLN A 25 -78.73 13.15 33.80
CA GLN A 25 -77.54 13.96 33.57
C GLN A 25 -76.32 13.39 34.33
N ALA A 26 -76.51 13.03 35.60
CA ALA A 26 -75.45 12.40 36.41
C ALA A 26 -74.93 11.09 35.77
N LYS A 27 -75.80 10.31 35.12
CA LYS A 27 -75.43 9.09 34.40
C LYS A 27 -74.62 9.39 33.13
N ILE A 28 -74.98 10.45 32.39
CA ILE A 28 -74.20 10.90 31.22
C ILE A 28 -72.82 11.38 31.65
N ASP A 29 -72.76 12.20 32.70
CA ASP A 29 -71.51 12.75 33.22
C ASP A 29 -70.58 11.65 33.73
N ALA A 30 -71.12 10.64 34.44
CA ALA A 30 -70.37 9.47 34.88
C ALA A 30 -69.80 8.67 33.69
N ARG A 31 -70.57 8.48 32.61
CA ARG A 31 -70.11 7.79 31.40
C ARG A 31 -69.01 8.59 30.67
N ASN A 32 -69.16 9.92 30.61
CA ASN A 32 -68.15 10.79 30.01
C ASN A 32 -66.86 10.78 30.81
N LEU A 33 -66.96 10.73 32.14
CA LEU A 33 -65.81 10.60 33.04
C LEU A 33 -65.08 9.27 32.81
N GLU A 34 -65.81 8.16 32.72
CA GLU A 34 -65.22 6.83 32.44
C GLU A 34 -64.48 6.80 31.09
N VAL A 35 -65.08 7.38 30.04
CA VAL A 35 -64.43 7.49 28.72
C VAL A 35 -63.18 8.38 28.79
N ALA A 36 -63.23 9.49 29.54
CA ALA A 36 -62.09 10.38 29.73
C ALA A 36 -60.94 9.68 30.49
N GLU A 37 -61.25 8.94 31.55
CA GLU A 37 -60.27 8.16 32.32
C GLU A 37 -59.59 7.09 31.46
N LYS A 38 -60.37 6.37 30.64
CA LYS A 38 -59.81 5.38 29.72
C LYS A 38 -58.85 6.01 28.70
N ARG A 39 -59.24 7.15 28.10
CA ARG A 39 -58.38 7.91 27.19
C ARG A 39 -57.11 8.41 27.89
N LEU A 40 -57.23 8.87 29.13
CA LEU A 40 -56.10 9.32 29.93
C LEU A 40 -55.11 8.18 30.18
N SER A 41 -55.61 6.99 30.52
CA SER A 41 -54.81 5.78 30.71
C SER A 41 -54.09 5.34 29.42
N GLU A 42 -54.78 5.35 28.28
CA GLU A 42 -54.20 5.02 26.96
C GLU A 42 -53.11 6.02 26.56
N ASN A 43 -53.36 7.32 26.76
CA ASN A 43 -52.38 8.38 26.52
C ASN A 43 -51.15 8.23 27.44
N ALA A 44 -51.36 7.94 28.73
CA ALA A 44 -50.27 7.72 29.68
C ALA A 44 -49.37 6.54 29.27
N LYS A 45 -49.97 5.46 28.78
CA LYS A 45 -49.23 4.30 28.24
C LYS A 45 -48.41 4.69 27.00
N THR A 46 -49.02 5.41 26.07
CA THR A 46 -48.36 5.89 24.85
C THR A 46 -47.17 6.80 25.17
N ILE A 47 -47.34 7.74 26.12
CA ILE A 47 -46.27 8.64 26.59
C ILE A 47 -45.12 7.83 27.22
N SER A 48 -45.44 6.80 28.02
CA SER A 48 -44.42 5.93 28.62
C SER A 48 -43.59 5.18 27.55
N GLU A 49 -44.24 4.64 26.53
CA GLU A 49 -43.60 3.96 25.41
C GLU A 49 -42.71 4.94 24.61
N GLN A 50 -43.22 6.13 24.28
CA GLN A 50 -42.44 7.17 23.59
C GLN A 50 -41.22 7.61 24.41
N ASN A 51 -41.36 7.80 25.73
CA ASN A 51 -40.26 8.14 26.63
C ASN A 51 -39.21 7.03 26.72
N SER A 52 -39.60 5.76 26.62
CA SER A 52 -38.65 4.64 26.54
C SER A 52 -37.87 4.66 25.22
N ARG A 53 -38.54 4.99 24.11
CA ARG A 53 -37.93 5.10 22.78
C ARG A 53 -36.96 6.28 22.69
N ILE A 54 -37.33 7.43 23.25
CA ILE A 54 -36.45 8.62 23.34
C ILE A 54 -35.19 8.28 24.12
N ARG A 55 -35.32 7.58 25.26
CA ARG A 55 -34.15 7.14 26.04
C ARG A 55 -33.22 6.24 25.25
N ASN A 56 -33.76 5.29 24.48
CA ASN A 56 -32.97 4.41 23.63
C ASN A 56 -32.27 5.19 22.50
N LEU A 57 -33.01 6.06 21.80
CA LEU A 57 -32.44 6.91 20.75
C LEU A 57 -31.33 7.83 21.29
N ASN A 58 -31.52 8.44 22.46
CA ASN A 58 -30.49 9.25 23.11
C ASN A 58 -29.24 8.42 23.40
N HIS A 59 -29.41 7.19 23.92
CA HIS A 59 -28.28 6.30 24.15
C HIS A 59 -27.55 5.93 22.85
N GLN A 60 -28.28 5.67 21.76
CA GLN A 60 -27.69 5.42 20.44
C GLN A 60 -26.94 6.64 19.90
N THR A 61 -27.52 7.84 20.00
CA THR A 61 -26.89 9.09 19.59
C THR A 61 -25.59 9.33 20.36
N THR A 62 -25.59 9.13 21.67
CA THR A 62 -24.38 9.24 22.49
C THR A 62 -23.31 8.25 22.04
N ASN A 63 -23.68 6.99 21.76
CA ASN A 63 -22.74 6.00 21.25
C ASN A 63 -22.17 6.40 19.88
N LEU A 64 -23.00 6.92 18.98
CA LEU A 64 -22.56 7.40 17.66
C LEU A 64 -21.62 8.61 17.78
N GLN A 65 -21.91 9.55 18.68
CA GLN A 65 -21.03 10.68 18.97
C GLN A 65 -19.67 10.22 19.48
N HIS A 66 -19.63 9.22 20.36
CA HIS A 66 -18.37 8.61 20.80
C HIS A 66 -17.59 7.96 19.64
N VAL A 67 -18.27 7.28 18.72
CA VAL A 67 -17.63 6.68 17.54
C VAL A 67 -17.06 7.75 16.61
N ILE A 68 -17.80 8.84 16.37
CA ILE A 68 -17.35 9.96 15.56
C ILE A 68 -16.14 10.64 16.19
N HIS A 69 -16.18 10.90 17.50
CA HIS A 69 -15.03 11.47 18.22
C HIS A 69 -13.78 10.60 18.09
N ARG A 70 -13.90 9.28 18.29
CA ARG A 70 -12.77 8.36 18.09
C ARG A 70 -12.28 8.38 16.64
N LYS A 71 -13.19 8.47 15.66
CA LYS A 71 -12.83 8.63 14.24
C LYS A 71 -11.97 9.88 14.03
N ASP A 72 -12.35 11.00 14.62
CA ASP A 72 -11.64 12.28 14.42
C ASP A 72 -10.27 12.29 15.12
N GLU A 73 -10.16 11.66 16.30
CA GLU A 73 -8.86 11.35 16.92
C GLU A 73 -7.97 10.48 16.01
N TYR A 74 -8.54 9.59 15.20
CA TYR A 74 -7.73 8.79 14.27
C TYR A 74 -7.17 9.61 13.11
N TYR A 75 -7.94 10.58 12.59
CA TYR A 75 -7.45 11.45 11.53
C TYR A 75 -6.33 12.38 12.02
N SER A 76 -6.36 12.80 13.29
CA SER A 76 -5.28 13.62 13.85
C SER A 76 -3.97 12.84 14.01
N ILE A 77 -4.02 11.54 14.33
CA ILE A 77 -2.83 10.66 14.42
C ILE A 77 -2.04 10.63 13.09
N LEU A 78 -2.71 10.73 11.95
CA LEU A 78 -2.03 10.74 10.64
C LEU A 78 -1.18 12.00 10.41
N SER A 79 -1.44 13.06 11.19
CA SER A 79 -0.74 14.34 11.16
C SER A 79 0.37 14.44 12.22
N ASP A 80 0.49 13.46 13.11
CA ASP A 80 1.53 13.43 14.14
C ASP A 80 2.92 13.17 13.53
N PRO A 81 4.00 13.61 14.22
CA PRO A 81 5.35 13.27 13.81
C PRO A 81 5.57 11.75 13.78
N ILE A 82 6.52 11.34 12.93
CA ILE A 82 6.72 9.96 12.50
C ILE A 82 6.84 8.95 13.67
N PRO A 83 7.61 9.20 14.75
CA PRO A 83 7.72 8.24 15.85
C PRO A 83 6.41 8.07 16.61
N GLU A 84 5.74 9.16 16.99
CA GLU A 84 4.47 9.09 17.72
C GLU A 84 3.34 8.47 16.88
N ARG A 85 3.37 8.70 15.57
CA ARG A 85 2.39 8.14 14.62
C ARG A 85 2.42 6.60 14.58
N TYR A 86 3.60 5.99 14.57
CA TYR A 86 3.70 4.51 14.47
C TYR A 86 3.24 3.81 15.74
N ASP A 87 3.56 4.37 16.91
CA ASP A 87 3.16 3.77 18.18
C ASP A 87 1.64 3.85 18.35
N LYS A 88 1.03 5.01 18.08
CA LYS A 88 -0.43 5.18 18.11
C LYS A 88 -1.17 4.29 17.10
N LEU A 89 -0.64 4.14 15.88
CA LEU A 89 -1.22 3.25 14.87
C LEU A 89 -1.15 1.77 15.29
N SER A 90 -0.05 1.38 15.94
CA SER A 90 0.17 0.02 16.43
C SER A 90 -0.78 -0.34 17.57
N GLU A 91 -1.00 0.59 18.51
CA GLU A 91 -2.01 0.46 19.57
C GLU A 91 -3.42 0.29 19.01
N PHE A 92 -3.78 1.07 17.99
CA PHE A 92 -5.08 0.98 17.34
C PHE A 92 -5.31 -0.37 16.65
N ILE A 93 -4.35 -0.84 15.85
CA ILE A 93 -4.46 -2.16 15.22
C ILE A 93 -4.59 -3.25 16.27
N SER A 94 -3.89 -3.09 17.39
CA SER A 94 -3.99 -4.02 18.50
C SER A 94 -5.35 -3.99 19.19
N ASP A 95 -5.95 -2.82 19.41
CA ASP A 95 -7.34 -2.68 19.89
C ASP A 95 -8.29 -3.50 19.00
N PHE A 96 -8.20 -3.26 17.69
CA PHE A 96 -9.08 -3.88 16.71
C PHE A 96 -8.91 -5.41 16.66
N ARG A 97 -7.66 -5.88 16.53
CA ARG A 97 -7.36 -7.32 16.43
C ARG A 97 -7.70 -8.08 17.70
N THR A 98 -7.76 -7.42 18.85
CA THR A 98 -8.05 -8.08 20.14
C THR A 98 -9.51 -7.99 20.59
N LEU A 99 -10.40 -7.36 19.81
CA LEU A 99 -11.84 -7.25 20.12
C LEU A 99 -12.53 -8.60 20.40
N HIS A 100 -12.15 -9.64 19.67
CA HIS A 100 -12.75 -10.97 19.80
C HIS A 100 -12.47 -11.61 21.17
N PHE A 101 -11.36 -11.24 21.85
CA PHE A 101 -11.08 -11.70 23.21
C PHE A 101 -12.09 -11.13 24.20
N ASP A 102 -12.47 -9.85 24.06
CA ASP A 102 -13.48 -9.22 24.93
C ASP A 102 -14.85 -9.88 24.75
N GLN A 103 -15.22 -10.17 23.51
CA GLN A 103 -16.48 -10.88 23.21
C GLN A 103 -16.48 -12.28 23.84
N SER A 104 -15.38 -13.02 23.67
CA SER A 104 -15.22 -14.37 24.20
C SER A 104 -15.24 -14.38 25.73
N ALA A 105 -14.50 -13.46 26.38
CA ALA A 105 -14.47 -13.34 27.83
C ALA A 105 -15.85 -12.97 28.40
N LYS A 106 -16.55 -12.01 27.80
CA LYS A 106 -17.91 -11.61 28.20
C LYS A 106 -18.91 -12.75 28.06
N TYR A 107 -18.86 -13.49 26.95
CA TYR A 107 -19.72 -14.65 26.74
C TYR A 107 -19.45 -15.74 27.78
N LEU A 108 -18.18 -16.09 28.02
CA LEU A 108 -17.81 -17.12 29.01
C LEU A 108 -18.22 -16.73 30.44
N ALA A 109 -18.18 -15.45 30.77
CA ALA A 109 -18.60 -14.93 32.07
C ALA A 109 -20.13 -14.95 32.28
N THR A 110 -20.92 -14.83 31.21
CA THR A 110 -22.38 -14.63 31.29
C THR A 110 -23.23 -15.78 30.77
N LYS A 111 -22.63 -16.78 30.09
CA LYS A 111 -23.36 -17.96 29.59
C LYS A 111 -24.08 -18.72 30.71
N LYS A 112 -25.11 -19.50 30.34
CA LYS A 112 -25.99 -20.27 31.25
C LYS A 112 -25.26 -21.05 32.37
N ARG A 113 -24.05 -21.55 32.10
CA ARG A 113 -23.13 -22.13 33.08
C ARG A 113 -21.80 -21.37 33.03
N PRO A 114 -21.62 -20.29 33.80
CA PRO A 114 -20.47 -19.39 33.68
C PRO A 114 -19.12 -20.09 33.87
N ALA A 115 -18.16 -19.80 32.99
CA ALA A 115 -16.79 -20.29 33.05
C ALA A 115 -15.85 -19.15 33.47
N LYS A 116 -15.96 -18.69 34.71
CA LYS A 116 -15.26 -17.48 35.21
C LYS A 116 -13.74 -17.57 35.11
N LYS A 117 -13.14 -18.72 35.44
CA LYS A 117 -11.69 -18.92 35.32
C LYS A 117 -11.20 -18.81 33.87
N GLU A 118 -11.96 -19.38 32.92
CA GLU A 118 -11.60 -19.30 31.50
C GLU A 118 -11.80 -17.88 30.97
N ALA A 119 -12.85 -17.16 31.40
CA ALA A 119 -13.04 -15.76 31.05
C ALA A 119 -11.87 -14.88 31.51
N LEU A 120 -11.32 -15.12 32.71
CA LEU A 120 -10.12 -14.44 33.21
C LEU A 120 -8.88 -14.79 32.37
N ARG A 121 -8.68 -16.08 32.05
CA ARG A 121 -7.57 -16.53 31.19
C ARG A 121 -7.59 -15.86 29.81
N ILE A 122 -8.78 -15.75 29.20
CA ILE A 122 -8.96 -15.06 27.92
C ILE A 122 -8.65 -13.56 28.04
N ALA A 123 -9.01 -12.92 29.16
CA ALA A 123 -8.68 -11.51 29.41
C ALA A 123 -7.18 -11.29 29.63
N GLU A 124 -6.46 -12.23 30.24
CA GLU A 124 -5.00 -12.20 30.35
C GLU A 124 -4.33 -12.42 28.99
N LEU A 125 -4.80 -13.41 28.22
CA LEU A 125 -4.32 -13.66 26.85
C LEU A 125 -4.47 -12.43 25.96
N LYS A 126 -5.57 -11.67 26.11
CA LYS A 126 -5.75 -10.39 25.42
C LYS A 126 -4.60 -9.43 25.70
N LYS A 127 -4.18 -9.26 26.96
CA LYS A 127 -3.12 -8.32 27.33
C LYS A 127 -1.80 -8.69 26.67
N VAL A 128 -1.41 -9.97 26.78
CA VAL A 128 -0.17 -10.49 26.17
C VAL A 128 -0.22 -10.34 24.65
N HIS A 129 -1.33 -10.74 24.02
CA HIS A 129 -1.47 -10.65 22.57
C HIS A 129 -1.47 -9.20 22.08
N ARG A 130 -2.03 -8.28 22.87
CA ARG A 130 -2.01 -6.85 22.58
C ARG A 130 -0.58 -6.31 22.54
N GLU A 131 0.22 -6.59 23.58
CA GLU A 131 1.62 -6.15 23.66
C GLU A 131 2.45 -6.68 22.48
N LEU A 132 2.27 -7.95 22.12
CA LEU A 132 2.93 -8.56 20.96
C LEU A 132 2.56 -7.89 19.64
N ILE A 133 1.27 -7.58 19.43
CA ILE A 133 0.82 -6.90 18.21
C ILE A 133 1.39 -5.48 18.14
N ILE A 134 1.38 -4.74 19.25
CA ILE A 134 1.95 -3.38 19.30
C ILE A 134 3.42 -3.42 18.93
N HIS A 135 4.21 -4.29 19.57
CA HIS A 135 5.64 -4.39 19.31
C HIS A 135 5.94 -4.81 17.86
N ASN A 136 5.27 -5.86 17.37
CA ASN A 136 5.47 -6.35 16.02
C ASN A 136 5.14 -5.27 14.97
N ARG A 137 4.01 -4.55 15.14
CA ARG A 137 3.60 -3.49 14.20
C ARG A 137 4.53 -2.28 14.24
N SER A 138 4.92 -1.83 15.43
CA SER A 138 5.86 -0.71 15.56
C SER A 138 7.20 -1.03 14.89
N VAL A 139 7.71 -2.25 15.04
CA VAL A 139 8.92 -2.72 14.35
C VAL A 139 8.71 -2.81 12.84
N SER A 140 7.63 -3.43 12.37
CA SER A 140 7.34 -3.53 10.93
C SER A 140 7.29 -2.16 10.26
N TYR A 141 6.61 -1.17 10.85
CA TYR A 141 6.54 0.18 10.28
C TYR A 141 7.90 0.87 10.21
N LYS A 142 8.72 0.70 11.26
CA LYS A 142 10.09 1.23 11.29
C LYS A 142 10.96 0.58 10.22
N VAL A 143 10.86 -0.74 10.04
CA VAL A 143 11.59 -1.48 9.00
C VAL A 143 11.13 -1.09 7.60
N GLU A 144 9.82 -1.03 7.35
CA GLU A 144 9.25 -0.60 6.07
C GLU A 144 9.71 0.83 5.71
N GLN A 145 9.74 1.74 6.70
CA GLN A 145 10.30 3.07 6.50
C GLN A 145 11.79 3.04 6.19
N LEU A 146 12.57 2.22 6.91
CA LEU A 146 14.00 2.07 6.66
C LEU A 146 14.26 1.53 5.25
N PHE A 147 13.51 0.55 4.77
CA PHE A 147 13.61 0.05 3.40
C PHE A 147 13.14 1.07 2.36
N ALA A 148 12.14 1.89 2.66
CA ALA A 148 11.75 2.99 1.78
C ALA A 148 12.86 4.04 1.63
N LEU A 149 13.61 4.31 2.71
CA LEU A 149 14.72 5.28 2.71
C LEU A 149 16.02 4.69 2.17
N PHE A 150 16.27 3.41 2.45
CA PHE A 150 17.49 2.67 2.12
C PHE A 150 17.12 1.28 1.56
N PRO A 151 16.64 1.20 0.30
CA PRO A 151 16.23 -0.07 -0.31
C PRO A 151 17.33 -1.13 -0.34
N GLU A 152 18.60 -0.69 -0.34
CA GLU A 152 19.77 -1.57 -0.21
C GLU A 152 19.72 -2.49 1.01
N LEU A 153 19.04 -2.08 2.09
CA LEU A 153 18.92 -2.87 3.32
C LEU A 153 18.08 -4.14 3.14
N GLU A 154 17.15 -4.17 2.19
CA GLU A 154 16.29 -5.33 1.93
C GLU A 154 17.13 -6.55 1.52
N SER A 155 18.19 -6.32 0.74
CA SER A 155 19.11 -7.37 0.28
C SER A 155 19.89 -8.07 1.40
N TYR A 156 20.14 -7.39 2.53
CA TYR A 156 20.83 -7.96 3.69
C TYR A 156 19.86 -8.68 4.64
N PHE A 157 18.58 -8.29 4.64
CA PHE A 157 17.55 -8.93 5.47
C PHE A 157 17.21 -10.34 4.97
N ASP A 158 17.22 -10.55 3.66
CA ASP A 158 16.97 -11.85 3.02
C ASP A 158 18.15 -12.83 3.12
N ASN A 159 19.36 -12.36 3.46
CA ASN A 159 20.54 -13.19 3.64
C ASN A 159 21.30 -12.85 4.95
N PRO A 160 20.84 -13.35 6.11
CA PRO A 160 21.44 -13.04 7.42
C PRO A 160 22.91 -13.46 7.55
N LEU A 161 23.34 -14.49 6.82
CA LEU A 161 24.72 -14.99 6.80
C LEU A 161 25.71 -13.98 6.21
N ALA A 162 25.24 -13.05 5.36
CA ALA A 162 26.10 -11.99 4.83
C ALA A 162 26.55 -11.01 5.92
N LEU A 163 25.78 -10.86 7.01
CA LEU A 163 26.06 -9.93 8.10
C LEU A 163 27.08 -10.47 9.11
N GLU A 164 27.31 -11.78 9.18
CA GLU A 164 28.32 -12.38 10.08
C GLU A 164 29.76 -12.02 9.66
N THR A 165 29.95 -11.58 8.41
CA THR A 165 31.25 -11.19 7.84
C THR A 165 31.68 -9.76 8.15
N TYR A 166 30.85 -8.95 8.81
CA TYR A 166 31.12 -7.52 9.01
C TYR A 166 31.18 -7.15 10.50
N ASP A 167 32.38 -6.85 10.98
CA ASP A 167 32.64 -6.54 12.39
C ASP A 167 32.14 -5.16 12.84
N ASN A 168 31.92 -4.20 11.93
CA ASN A 168 31.39 -2.86 12.28
C ASN A 168 30.75 -2.09 11.10
N LEU A 169 29.96 -1.05 11.43
CA LEU A 169 29.27 -0.17 10.47
C LEU A 169 30.20 0.74 9.65
N GLU A 170 31.45 0.95 10.07
CA GLU A 170 32.44 1.75 9.33
C GLU A 170 33.05 0.97 8.15
N THR A 171 33.24 -0.34 8.28
CA THR A 171 33.65 -1.23 7.17
C THR A 171 32.58 -1.34 6.08
N LEU A 172 31.32 -1.09 6.43
CA LEU A 172 30.16 -1.14 5.54
C LEU A 172 30.00 0.09 4.64
N LYS A 173 30.65 1.22 4.96
CA LYS A 173 30.17 2.52 4.45
C LYS A 173 30.91 3.16 3.29
N ASP A 174 32.11 2.73 2.87
CA ASP A 174 32.73 3.34 1.66
C ASP A 174 33.86 2.53 0.98
N ASN A 175 34.36 1.43 1.55
CA ASN A 175 35.58 0.78 1.06
C ASN A 175 35.42 -0.67 0.58
N HIS A 176 34.20 -1.24 0.62
CA HIS A 176 33.98 -2.59 0.11
C HIS A 176 33.73 -2.56 -1.40
N ASP A 177 34.76 -2.89 -2.17
CA ASP A 177 34.64 -3.09 -3.60
C ASP A 177 33.80 -4.34 -3.89
N ARG A 178 32.55 -4.15 -4.33
CA ARG A 178 31.59 -5.22 -4.67
C ARG A 178 32.04 -6.15 -5.79
N VAL A 179 33.08 -5.80 -6.53
CA VAL A 179 33.73 -6.73 -7.46
C VAL A 179 34.33 -7.91 -6.69
N ARG A 180 34.80 -7.73 -5.44
CA ARG A 180 35.29 -8.82 -4.58
C ARG A 180 34.30 -9.96 -4.38
N ASP A 181 33.00 -9.68 -4.39
CA ASP A 181 31.95 -10.70 -4.25
C ASP A 181 31.94 -11.71 -5.40
N PHE A 182 32.63 -11.39 -6.50
CA PHE A 182 32.73 -12.20 -7.70
C PHE A 182 34.13 -12.77 -7.92
N LEU A 183 35.10 -12.51 -7.04
CA LEU A 183 36.47 -13.00 -7.17
C LEU A 183 36.95 -13.70 -5.91
N SER A 184 37.86 -14.66 -6.08
CA SER A 184 38.68 -15.13 -4.96
C SER A 184 39.68 -14.04 -4.53
N PRO A 185 40.19 -14.10 -3.29
CA PRO A 185 41.18 -13.13 -2.82
C PRO A 185 42.42 -13.01 -3.72
N GLY A 186 42.96 -14.15 -4.18
CA GLY A 186 44.12 -14.18 -5.08
C GLY A 186 43.83 -13.53 -6.43
N GLU A 187 42.68 -13.83 -7.04
CA GLU A 187 42.30 -13.19 -8.31
C GLU A 187 42.10 -11.68 -8.16
N TYR A 188 41.60 -11.21 -7.01
CA TYR A 188 41.41 -9.78 -6.77
C TYR A 188 42.74 -9.02 -6.62
N GLU A 189 43.75 -9.68 -6.05
CA GLU A 189 45.09 -9.13 -5.81
C GLU A 189 46.00 -9.21 -7.04
N ASP A 190 45.92 -10.31 -7.81
CA ASP A 190 46.83 -10.59 -8.92
C ASP A 190 46.40 -9.94 -10.25
N LEU A 191 45.09 -9.73 -10.47
CA LEU A 191 44.58 -9.19 -11.73
C LEU A 191 44.65 -7.66 -11.78
N SER A 192 44.88 -7.13 -12.99
CA SER A 192 44.77 -5.69 -13.25
C SER A 192 43.34 -5.19 -12.97
N GLU A 193 43.15 -3.88 -12.72
CA GLU A 193 41.81 -3.34 -12.48
C GLU A 193 40.85 -3.65 -13.63
N ILE A 194 41.33 -3.59 -14.88
CA ILE A 194 40.53 -3.86 -16.08
C ILE A 194 40.11 -5.34 -16.11
N ASP A 195 41.09 -6.25 -16.02
CA ASP A 195 40.84 -7.70 -16.08
C ASP A 195 39.96 -8.17 -14.92
N ARG A 196 40.21 -7.64 -13.73
CA ARG A 196 39.45 -7.95 -12.52
C ARG A 196 37.99 -7.53 -12.64
N ASN A 197 37.76 -6.31 -13.11
CA ASN A 197 36.41 -5.78 -13.30
C ASN A 197 35.68 -6.52 -14.44
N GLN A 198 36.39 -6.90 -15.51
CA GLN A 198 35.84 -7.69 -16.60
C GLN A 198 35.45 -9.09 -16.12
N LEU A 199 36.34 -9.78 -15.41
CA LEU A 199 36.06 -11.12 -14.87
C LEU A 199 34.85 -11.10 -13.91
N ALA A 200 34.70 -10.04 -13.11
CA ALA A 200 33.54 -9.88 -12.25
C ALA A 200 32.25 -9.68 -13.05
N LEU A 201 32.29 -8.90 -14.12
CA LEU A 201 31.17 -8.70 -15.04
C LEU A 201 30.78 -10.03 -15.71
N ASP A 202 31.75 -10.78 -16.23
CA ASP A 202 31.53 -12.08 -16.87
C ASP A 202 30.85 -13.05 -15.89
N ARG A 203 31.38 -13.15 -14.66
CA ARG A 203 30.80 -13.97 -13.59
C ARG A 203 29.40 -13.50 -13.21
N TYR A 204 29.15 -12.19 -13.15
CA TYR A 204 27.80 -11.66 -12.91
C TYR A 204 26.82 -12.12 -14.00
N ILE A 205 27.24 -12.05 -15.27
CA ILE A 205 26.42 -12.45 -16.43
C ILE A 205 26.12 -13.95 -16.35
N GLU A 206 27.12 -14.79 -16.14
CA GLU A 206 26.99 -16.25 -16.08
C GLU A 206 26.27 -16.76 -14.83
N ARG A 207 26.21 -15.95 -13.77
CA ARG A 207 25.62 -16.34 -12.48
C ARG A 207 24.15 -16.73 -12.63
N LYS A 208 23.83 -17.94 -12.13
CA LYS A 208 22.47 -18.53 -12.16
C LYS A 208 21.56 -18.06 -11.03
N ASN A 209 22.09 -17.72 -9.86
CA ASN A 209 21.35 -17.30 -8.67
C ASN A 209 21.19 -15.77 -8.58
N LYS A 210 20.72 -15.13 -9.65
CA LYS A 210 20.34 -13.71 -9.60
C LYS A 210 19.05 -13.52 -8.78
N SER A 211 18.95 -12.41 -8.06
CA SER A 211 17.71 -12.05 -7.36
C SER A 211 16.59 -11.74 -8.36
N ASN A 212 15.33 -11.83 -7.93
CA ASN A 212 14.19 -11.48 -8.80
C ASN A 212 14.30 -10.04 -9.35
N TRP A 213 14.81 -9.12 -8.53
CA TRP A 213 15.02 -7.74 -8.93
C TRP A 213 16.15 -7.61 -9.97
N GLN A 214 17.27 -8.33 -9.82
CA GLN A 214 18.35 -8.34 -10.82
C GLN A 214 17.87 -8.89 -12.17
N ILE A 215 17.08 -9.96 -12.14
CA ILE A 215 16.49 -10.55 -13.34
C ILE A 215 15.54 -9.55 -14.02
N GLY A 216 14.68 -8.87 -13.25
CA GLY A 216 13.78 -7.84 -13.76
C GLY A 216 14.53 -6.67 -14.38
N ARG A 217 15.51 -6.09 -13.65
CA ARG A 217 16.39 -5.02 -14.12
C ARG A 217 17.11 -5.39 -15.40
N ASP A 218 17.76 -6.55 -15.44
CA ASP A 218 18.52 -6.99 -16.60
C ASP A 218 17.59 -7.20 -17.81
N TYR A 219 16.35 -7.65 -17.57
CA TYR A 219 15.36 -7.78 -18.64
C TYR A 219 14.89 -6.41 -19.17
N GLU A 220 14.61 -5.45 -18.29
CA GLU A 220 14.30 -4.07 -18.68
C GLU A 220 15.43 -3.45 -19.52
N LEU A 221 16.68 -3.63 -19.11
CA LEU A 221 17.85 -3.17 -19.87
C LEU A 221 17.94 -3.84 -21.24
N SER A 222 17.72 -5.16 -21.32
CA SER A 222 17.75 -5.91 -22.59
C SER A 222 16.68 -5.41 -23.57
N VAL A 223 15.45 -5.20 -23.11
CA VAL A 223 14.34 -4.70 -23.94
C VAL A 223 14.60 -3.26 -24.35
N GLY A 224 15.08 -2.40 -23.44
CA GLY A 224 15.44 -1.02 -23.78
C GLY A 224 16.56 -0.96 -24.83
N TYR A 225 17.59 -1.81 -24.70
CA TYR A 225 18.66 -1.90 -25.69
C TYR A 225 18.15 -2.32 -27.07
N GLU A 226 17.23 -3.29 -27.15
CA GLU A 226 16.58 -3.66 -28.42
C GLU A 226 15.83 -2.49 -29.08
N TYR A 227 15.19 -1.64 -28.27
CA TYR A 227 14.52 -0.43 -28.76
C TYR A 227 15.53 0.61 -29.24
N THR A 228 16.59 0.85 -28.48
CA THR A 228 17.68 1.76 -28.87
C THR A 228 18.34 1.30 -30.17
N ALA A 229 18.59 0.00 -30.34
CA ALA A 229 19.13 -0.58 -31.57
C ALA A 229 18.20 -0.37 -32.79
N LYS A 230 16.89 -0.18 -32.56
CA LYS A 230 15.88 0.15 -33.59
C LYS A 230 15.69 1.66 -33.78
N GLY A 231 16.54 2.47 -33.15
CA GLY A 231 16.55 3.94 -33.26
C GLY A 231 15.50 4.64 -32.39
N TRP A 232 15.08 4.03 -31.28
CA TRP A 232 14.22 4.69 -30.29
C TRP A 232 15.06 5.33 -29.19
N GLU A 233 14.63 6.51 -28.72
CA GLU A 233 15.12 7.10 -27.48
C GLU A 233 14.40 6.45 -26.29
N VAL A 234 15.13 5.87 -25.33
CA VAL A 234 14.53 5.07 -24.25
C VAL A 234 14.85 5.65 -22.88
N GLU A 235 13.81 5.97 -22.12
CA GLU A 235 13.89 6.28 -20.69
C GLU A 235 13.60 5.02 -19.86
N TYR A 236 14.52 4.67 -18.96
CA TYR A 236 14.42 3.51 -18.06
C TYR A 236 13.77 3.92 -16.72
N THR A 237 12.44 3.98 -16.71
CA THR A 237 11.67 4.46 -15.55
C THR A 237 11.55 3.44 -14.43
N GLY A 238 11.47 2.14 -14.73
CA GLY A 238 11.34 1.06 -13.74
C GLY A 238 12.54 1.00 -12.80
N ILE A 239 13.74 0.87 -13.35
CA ILE A 239 15.00 0.88 -12.59
C ILE A 239 15.18 2.17 -11.76
N ALA A 240 14.74 3.32 -12.28
CA ALA A 240 15.00 4.61 -11.64
C ALA A 240 13.96 5.05 -10.61
N LYS A 241 12.69 4.71 -10.81
CA LYS A 241 11.55 5.15 -9.98
C LYS A 241 10.96 4.01 -9.13
N ASN A 242 11.35 2.76 -9.39
CA ASN A 242 10.87 1.56 -8.70
C ASN A 242 9.33 1.61 -8.54
N ILE A 243 8.78 1.61 -7.33
CA ILE A 243 7.32 1.60 -7.07
C ILE A 243 6.58 2.83 -7.65
N ALA A 244 7.25 3.97 -7.82
CA ALA A 244 6.63 5.20 -8.32
C ALA A 244 6.44 5.25 -9.85
N ASP A 245 6.88 4.22 -10.57
CA ASP A 245 6.76 4.12 -12.03
C ASP A 245 5.32 3.78 -12.50
N LEU A 246 4.45 3.34 -11.57
CA LEU A 246 3.10 2.83 -11.80
C LEU A 246 3.04 1.54 -12.65
N GLY A 247 4.18 0.89 -12.88
CA GLY A 247 4.35 -0.27 -13.76
C GLY A 247 4.69 0.09 -15.21
N ARG A 248 5.18 1.31 -15.45
CA ARG A 248 5.74 1.76 -16.74
C ARG A 248 7.25 1.58 -16.65
N ASP A 249 7.74 0.43 -17.06
CA ASP A 249 9.15 0.07 -16.86
C ASP A 249 10.06 0.85 -17.84
N LEU A 250 9.63 1.06 -19.09
CA LEU A 250 10.33 1.88 -20.09
C LEU A 250 9.39 2.84 -20.82
N ILE A 251 9.92 3.99 -21.22
CA ILE A 251 9.25 4.93 -22.13
C ILE A 251 10.15 5.10 -23.35
N ALA A 252 9.73 4.56 -24.49
CA ALA A 252 10.48 4.66 -25.74
C ALA A 252 9.81 5.68 -26.68
N ARG A 253 10.58 6.60 -27.25
CA ARG A 253 10.10 7.65 -28.15
C ARG A 253 10.81 7.56 -29.50
N LYS A 254 10.04 7.70 -30.57
CA LYS A 254 10.57 7.79 -31.93
C LYS A 254 9.58 8.58 -32.78
N ASP A 255 10.05 9.68 -33.34
CA ASP A 255 9.22 10.61 -34.11
C ASP A 255 7.98 11.06 -33.30
N ASN A 256 6.76 10.76 -33.77
CA ASN A 256 5.51 11.06 -33.06
C ASN A 256 4.98 9.88 -32.23
N ASP A 257 5.67 8.74 -32.24
CA ASP A 257 5.22 7.52 -31.58
C ASP A 257 5.91 7.37 -30.21
N VAL A 258 5.12 6.96 -29.22
CA VAL A 258 5.59 6.71 -27.86
C VAL A 258 5.12 5.34 -27.41
N HIS A 259 6.06 4.47 -27.09
CA HIS A 259 5.76 3.17 -26.51
C HIS A 259 5.94 3.23 -25.00
N ILE A 260 4.85 2.95 -24.27
CA ILE A 260 4.87 2.77 -22.82
C ILE A 260 4.97 1.27 -22.56
N ILE A 261 6.14 0.82 -22.11
CA ILE A 261 6.49 -0.59 -22.10
C ILE A 261 6.50 -1.09 -20.65
N GLN A 262 5.80 -2.19 -20.41
CA GLN A 262 5.90 -2.97 -19.17
C GLN A 262 6.61 -4.28 -19.45
N CYS A 263 7.67 -4.53 -18.69
CA CYS A 263 8.53 -5.70 -18.73
C CYS A 263 8.19 -6.64 -17.56
N LYS A 264 7.95 -7.92 -17.87
CA LYS A 264 7.78 -8.98 -16.87
C LYS A 264 8.53 -10.24 -17.27
N TYR A 265 9.63 -10.52 -16.57
CA TYR A 265 10.43 -11.73 -16.77
C TYR A 265 10.19 -12.74 -15.64
N TRP A 266 9.33 -13.72 -15.88
CA TRP A 266 8.81 -14.63 -14.85
C TRP A 266 9.12 -16.09 -15.16
N ALA A 267 9.03 -16.94 -14.13
CA ALA A 267 9.16 -18.38 -14.31
C ALA A 267 8.02 -18.94 -15.19
N GLN A 268 8.33 -19.90 -16.07
CA GLN A 268 7.43 -20.45 -17.08
C GLN A 268 6.11 -21.04 -16.55
N TYR A 269 6.09 -21.48 -15.29
CA TYR A 269 4.87 -22.01 -14.65
C TYR A 269 3.90 -20.91 -14.17
N LYS A 270 4.33 -19.64 -14.15
CA LYS A 270 3.46 -18.52 -13.75
C LYS A 270 2.56 -18.13 -14.93
N GLY A 271 1.33 -17.73 -14.62
CA GLY A 271 0.41 -17.16 -15.59
C GLY A 271 0.36 -15.64 -15.50
N ILE A 272 0.33 -14.96 -16.64
CA ILE A 272 0.03 -13.53 -16.71
C ILE A 272 -1.45 -13.35 -17.02
N HIS A 273 -2.11 -12.66 -16.09
CA HIS A 273 -3.54 -12.40 -16.10
C HIS A 273 -3.84 -10.97 -16.54
N GLU A 274 -5.06 -10.79 -17.02
CA GLU A 274 -5.70 -9.55 -17.48
C GLU A 274 -5.40 -8.32 -16.60
N LYS A 275 -5.29 -8.48 -15.28
CA LYS A 275 -4.97 -7.37 -14.35
C LYS A 275 -3.73 -6.55 -14.75
N HIS A 276 -2.68 -7.19 -15.30
CA HIS A 276 -1.46 -6.50 -15.69
C HIS A 276 -1.66 -5.67 -16.96
N ILE A 277 -2.46 -6.20 -17.89
CA ILE A 277 -2.86 -5.50 -19.11
C ILE A 277 -3.75 -4.30 -18.77
N ALA A 278 -4.70 -4.48 -17.83
CA ALA A 278 -5.56 -3.40 -17.35
C ALA A 278 -4.74 -2.27 -16.70
N GLN A 279 -3.77 -2.62 -15.85
CA GLN A 279 -2.87 -1.67 -15.22
C GLN A 279 -2.06 -0.90 -16.27
N LEU A 280 -1.34 -1.60 -17.15
CA LEU A 280 -0.52 -0.97 -18.19
C LEU A 280 -1.36 0.00 -19.02
N PHE A 281 -2.50 -0.45 -19.55
CA PHE A 281 -3.41 0.39 -20.32
C PHE A 281 -3.82 1.66 -19.56
N GLY A 282 -4.26 1.51 -18.30
CA GLY A 282 -4.64 2.65 -17.47
C GLY A 282 -3.51 3.64 -17.26
N THR A 283 -2.30 3.15 -17.00
CA THR A 283 -1.11 4.01 -16.80
C THR A 283 -0.60 4.66 -18.07
N SER A 284 -0.78 4.03 -19.24
CA SER A 284 -0.50 4.65 -20.53
C SER A 284 -1.49 5.78 -20.84
N LYS A 285 -2.78 5.60 -20.50
CA LYS A 285 -3.77 6.69 -20.60
C LYS A 285 -3.50 7.83 -19.64
N MET A 286 -3.04 7.54 -18.42
CA MET A 286 -2.58 8.57 -17.50
C MET A 286 -1.41 9.37 -18.09
N PHE A 287 -0.42 8.68 -18.67
CA PHE A 287 0.70 9.34 -19.34
C PHE A 287 0.25 10.22 -20.52
N GLU A 288 -0.69 9.76 -21.35
CA GLU A 288 -1.29 10.57 -22.42
C GLU A 288 -1.91 11.87 -21.89
N LEU A 289 -2.64 11.80 -20.77
CA LEU A 289 -3.30 12.97 -20.16
C LEU A 289 -2.31 13.95 -19.52
N GLU A 290 -1.21 13.43 -18.97
CA GLU A 290 -0.13 14.23 -18.36
C GLU A 290 0.77 14.89 -19.40
N SER A 291 0.90 14.28 -20.58
CA SER A 291 1.72 14.78 -21.68
C SER A 291 1.03 15.99 -22.32
N SER A 292 1.33 17.19 -21.81
CA SER A 292 0.81 18.48 -22.30
C SER A 292 1.37 18.90 -23.68
N ASP A 293 1.89 17.97 -24.47
CA ASP A 293 2.56 18.26 -25.73
C ASP A 293 1.58 18.79 -26.78
N LEU A 294 2.01 19.85 -27.49
CA LEU A 294 1.27 20.52 -28.56
C LEU A 294 0.93 19.60 -29.74
N PHE A 295 1.61 18.46 -29.85
CA PHE A 295 1.40 17.41 -30.84
C PHE A 295 1.04 16.16 -30.05
N SER A 296 -0.25 15.85 -29.91
CA SER A 296 -0.70 14.67 -29.17
C SER A 296 0.02 13.41 -29.68
N PRO A 297 0.96 12.84 -28.91
CA PRO A 297 1.79 11.73 -29.40
C PRO A 297 0.95 10.47 -29.54
N ASN A 298 1.31 9.60 -30.48
CA ASN A 298 0.69 8.30 -30.64
C ASN A 298 1.22 7.35 -29.56
N VAL A 299 0.51 7.29 -28.44
CA VAL A 299 0.91 6.44 -27.31
C VAL A 299 0.39 5.02 -27.52
N THR A 300 1.32 4.06 -27.51
CA THR A 300 1.03 2.62 -27.61
C THR A 300 1.52 1.89 -26.36
N PRO A 301 0.62 1.26 -25.59
CA PRO A 301 1.03 0.36 -24.52
C PRO A 301 1.62 -0.94 -25.08
N VAL A 302 2.78 -1.34 -24.57
CA VAL A 302 3.48 -2.57 -24.95
C VAL A 302 3.76 -3.42 -23.73
N PHE A 303 3.37 -4.70 -23.76
CA PHE A 303 3.63 -5.64 -22.70
C PHE A 303 4.65 -6.69 -23.16
N ALA A 304 5.86 -6.67 -22.59
CA ALA A 304 6.96 -7.54 -22.95
C ALA A 304 7.21 -8.60 -21.87
N THR A 305 7.25 -9.88 -22.28
CA THR A 305 7.46 -11.00 -21.34
C THR A 305 8.08 -12.23 -22.02
N ASN A 306 8.76 -13.05 -21.23
CA ASN A 306 9.34 -14.32 -21.66
C ASN A 306 8.35 -15.49 -21.64
N ILE A 307 7.16 -15.30 -21.08
CA ILE A 307 6.14 -16.35 -20.97
C ILE A 307 4.92 -16.01 -21.84
N LEU A 308 4.01 -16.98 -21.96
CA LEU A 308 2.74 -16.78 -22.64
C LEU A 308 1.69 -16.21 -21.67
N LEU A 309 0.86 -15.31 -22.19
CA LEU A 309 -0.31 -14.78 -21.51
C LEU A 309 -1.47 -15.77 -21.60
N SER A 310 -2.39 -15.69 -20.63
CA SER A 310 -3.65 -16.43 -20.70
C SER A 310 -4.48 -15.99 -21.93
N GLU A 311 -5.33 -16.89 -22.45
CA GLU A 311 -6.19 -16.60 -23.60
C GLU A 311 -7.06 -15.37 -23.35
N MET A 312 -7.59 -15.22 -22.12
CA MET A 312 -8.37 -14.05 -21.74
C MET A 312 -7.52 -12.78 -21.74
N ALA A 313 -6.30 -12.81 -21.19
CA ALA A 313 -5.41 -11.65 -21.20
C ALA A 313 -5.03 -11.22 -22.63
N ARG A 314 -4.85 -12.17 -23.57
CA ARG A 314 -4.62 -11.86 -24.99
C ARG A 314 -5.83 -11.20 -25.65
N LYS A 315 -7.04 -11.72 -25.40
CA LYS A 315 -8.29 -11.09 -25.87
C LYS A 315 -8.43 -9.67 -25.30
N PHE A 316 -8.11 -9.48 -24.03
CA PHE A 316 -8.18 -8.20 -23.34
C PHE A 316 -7.16 -7.20 -23.90
N ALA A 317 -5.92 -7.63 -24.13
CA ALA A 317 -4.87 -6.81 -24.75
C ALA A 317 -5.30 -6.33 -26.15
N ASN A 318 -5.83 -7.22 -26.97
CA ASN A 318 -6.34 -6.87 -28.30
C ASN A 318 -7.49 -5.84 -28.22
N ALA A 319 -8.44 -6.03 -27.29
CA ALA A 319 -9.55 -5.11 -27.10
C ALA A 319 -9.11 -3.70 -26.65
N LEU A 320 -7.99 -3.61 -25.93
CA LEU A 320 -7.44 -2.36 -25.38
C LEU A 320 -6.34 -1.74 -26.26
N GLY A 321 -5.96 -2.37 -27.37
CA GLY A 321 -4.84 -1.91 -28.21
C GLY A 321 -3.46 -2.05 -27.55
N VAL A 322 -3.31 -2.99 -26.60
CA VAL A 322 -2.03 -3.31 -25.97
C VAL A 322 -1.26 -4.29 -26.85
N VAL A 323 -0.07 -3.90 -27.29
CA VAL A 323 0.82 -4.74 -28.09
C VAL A 323 1.51 -5.76 -27.19
N LEU A 324 1.44 -7.03 -27.55
CA LEU A 324 2.04 -8.12 -26.78
C LEU A 324 3.33 -8.62 -27.43
N TYR A 325 4.42 -8.56 -26.67
CA TYR A 325 5.71 -9.16 -27.00
C TYR A 325 5.91 -10.39 -26.09
N GLU A 326 5.21 -11.48 -26.42
CA GLU A 326 5.27 -12.78 -25.73
C GLU A 326 6.51 -13.60 -26.13
N SER A 327 6.89 -14.55 -25.27
CA SER A 327 8.01 -15.48 -25.50
C SER A 327 9.33 -14.79 -25.88
N ARG A 328 9.53 -13.58 -25.33
CA ARG A 328 10.77 -12.81 -25.51
C ARG A 328 11.75 -13.15 -24.39
N GLU A 329 12.70 -14.00 -24.73
CA GLU A 329 13.83 -14.26 -23.84
C GLU A 329 14.78 -13.07 -23.77
N MET A 330 15.49 -12.94 -22.65
CA MET A 330 16.49 -11.90 -22.47
C MET A 330 17.58 -12.07 -23.55
N GLN A 331 17.74 -11.04 -24.39
CA GLN A 331 18.79 -11.01 -25.41
C GLN A 331 20.12 -10.60 -24.79
N GLU A 332 21.21 -10.78 -25.53
CA GLU A 332 22.51 -10.25 -25.10
C GLU A 332 22.55 -8.72 -25.25
N PHE A 333 23.05 -8.02 -24.23
CA PHE A 333 23.02 -6.56 -24.15
C PHE A 333 24.18 -6.02 -23.32
N PRO A 334 24.64 -4.78 -23.60
CA PRO A 334 25.71 -4.16 -22.84
C PRO A 334 25.23 -3.79 -21.43
N ARG A 335 26.01 -4.17 -20.41
CA ARG A 335 25.63 -4.05 -19.00
C ARG A 335 26.43 -2.99 -18.25
N ILE A 336 27.41 -2.36 -18.88
CA ILE A 336 28.17 -1.28 -18.25
C ILE A 336 27.51 0.04 -18.59
N LYS A 337 27.20 0.86 -17.59
CA LYS A 337 26.65 2.21 -17.79
C LYS A 337 27.78 3.23 -17.74
N CYS A 338 28.05 3.92 -18.84
CA CYS A 338 29.06 4.97 -18.95
C CYS A 338 28.39 6.34 -18.96
N ASN A 339 28.54 7.14 -17.90
CA ASN A 339 27.95 8.47 -17.79
C ASN A 339 28.99 9.56 -17.54
N VAL A 340 28.72 10.75 -18.08
CA VAL A 340 29.59 11.93 -17.92
C VAL A 340 28.99 12.88 -16.89
N GLY A 341 29.60 12.94 -15.70
CA GLY A 341 29.25 13.85 -14.61
C GLY A 341 30.05 15.15 -14.60
N ILE A 342 29.81 15.98 -13.59
CA ILE A 342 30.64 17.15 -13.24
C ILE A 342 31.26 16.86 -11.88
N ALA A 343 32.59 16.81 -11.80
CA ALA A 343 33.32 16.63 -10.55
C ALA A 343 33.27 17.89 -9.67
N GLU A 344 33.66 17.77 -8.39
CA GLU A 344 33.71 18.88 -7.41
C GLU A 344 34.53 20.09 -7.89
N ALA A 345 35.53 19.88 -8.76
CA ALA A 345 36.36 20.93 -9.35
C ALA A 345 35.77 21.55 -10.65
N GLY A 346 34.50 21.27 -10.98
CA GLY A 346 33.83 21.76 -12.19
C GLY A 346 34.31 21.11 -13.50
N LYS A 347 35.15 20.07 -13.43
CA LYS A 347 35.66 19.34 -14.59
C LYS A 347 34.71 18.20 -14.98
N PRO A 348 34.56 17.89 -16.29
CA PRO A 348 33.80 16.72 -16.71
C PRO A 348 34.48 15.45 -16.21
N GLU A 349 33.70 14.55 -15.62
CA GLU A 349 34.19 13.28 -15.10
C GLU A 349 33.47 12.13 -15.81
N LYS A 350 34.24 11.26 -16.46
CA LYS A 350 33.73 10.10 -17.19
C LYS A 350 33.78 8.87 -16.27
N ILE A 351 32.61 8.38 -15.88
CA ILE A 351 32.49 7.28 -14.93
C ILE A 351 31.70 6.13 -15.55
N TYR A 352 32.23 4.91 -15.44
CA TYR A 352 31.46 3.72 -15.74
C TYR A 352 31.04 3.00 -14.46
N HIS A 353 29.86 2.38 -14.53
CA HIS A 353 29.27 1.59 -13.46
C HIS A 353 29.03 0.15 -13.93
N LEU A 354 29.50 -0.81 -13.16
CA LEU A 354 29.19 -2.23 -13.34
C LEU A 354 27.85 -2.58 -12.68
N PRO A 355 27.16 -3.67 -13.09
CA PRO A 355 25.85 -4.07 -12.53
C PRO A 355 25.80 -4.31 -11.02
N MET A 356 26.96 -4.58 -10.40
CA MET A 356 27.11 -4.76 -8.96
C MET A 356 27.41 -3.45 -8.23
N ASP A 357 27.81 -2.37 -8.91
CA ASP A 357 28.15 -1.10 -8.27
C ASP A 357 26.92 -0.44 -7.61
N GLN A 358 27.14 0.25 -6.49
CA GLN A 358 26.07 0.80 -5.66
C GLN A 358 25.17 1.80 -6.40
N GLN A 359 25.74 2.62 -7.27
CA GLN A 359 24.99 3.67 -8.00
C GLN A 359 24.44 3.17 -9.34
N TYR A 360 24.65 1.92 -9.72
CA TYR A 360 24.32 1.42 -11.06
C TYR A 360 22.86 1.68 -11.44
N ASP A 361 21.91 1.40 -10.55
CA ASP A 361 20.48 1.54 -10.84
C ASP A 361 20.02 3.00 -10.89
N ARG A 362 20.62 3.82 -10.03
CA ARG A 362 20.34 5.25 -9.93
C ARG A 362 20.95 6.03 -11.10
N THR A 363 22.04 5.53 -11.68
CA THR A 363 22.67 6.13 -12.85
C THR A 363 21.78 5.99 -14.07
N GLN A 364 21.36 7.14 -14.62
CA GLN A 364 20.64 7.27 -15.88
C GLN A 364 21.58 7.85 -16.94
N LEU A 365 21.51 7.30 -18.15
CA LEU A 365 22.24 7.81 -19.32
C LEU A 365 21.35 8.87 -19.99
N LYS A 366 21.66 10.14 -19.79
CA LYS A 366 20.83 11.26 -20.26
C LYS A 366 21.51 12.11 -21.32
N LYS A 367 22.83 12.12 -21.34
CA LYS A 367 23.61 12.94 -22.26
C LYS A 367 23.90 12.15 -23.52
N THR A 368 24.06 12.84 -24.64
CA THR A 368 24.51 12.24 -25.91
C THR A 368 25.90 11.60 -25.85
N THR A 369 26.66 11.90 -24.80
CA THR A 369 28.00 11.34 -24.53
C THR A 369 27.96 10.15 -23.57
N ASP A 370 26.79 9.87 -22.99
CA ASP A 370 26.58 8.68 -22.16
C ASP A 370 26.27 7.49 -23.08
N PHE A 371 26.75 6.31 -22.72
CA PHE A 371 26.48 5.10 -23.51
C PHE A 371 26.58 3.83 -22.66
N PHE A 372 26.14 2.70 -23.22
CA PHE A 372 26.37 1.40 -22.62
C PHE A 372 27.58 0.72 -23.26
N ALA A 373 28.42 0.08 -22.46
CA ALA A 373 29.54 -0.73 -22.95
C ALA A 373 29.32 -2.23 -22.67
N PHE A 374 29.79 -3.08 -23.58
CA PHE A 374 29.82 -4.53 -23.43
C PHE A 374 30.98 -4.98 -22.55
N THR A 375 32.12 -4.31 -22.66
CA THR A 375 33.35 -4.67 -21.94
C THR A 375 33.93 -3.50 -21.18
N VAL A 376 34.69 -3.82 -20.13
CA VAL A 376 35.43 -2.83 -19.35
C VAL A 376 36.48 -2.14 -20.24
N GLU A 377 37.11 -2.90 -21.14
CA GLU A 377 38.03 -2.38 -22.16
C GLU A 377 37.35 -1.27 -22.98
N GLU A 378 36.16 -1.52 -23.53
CA GLU A 378 35.41 -0.54 -24.33
C GLU A 378 35.13 0.75 -23.53
N ALA A 379 34.76 0.62 -22.25
CA ALA A 379 34.54 1.79 -21.39
C ALA A 379 35.83 2.58 -21.16
N VAL A 380 36.94 1.89 -20.87
CA VAL A 380 38.24 2.50 -20.58
C VAL A 380 38.86 3.16 -21.82
N GLU A 381 38.79 2.52 -22.98
CA GLU A 381 39.25 3.08 -24.26
C GLU A 381 38.51 4.38 -24.62
N ASN A 382 37.23 4.50 -24.22
CA ASN A 382 36.44 5.73 -24.35
C ASN A 382 36.72 6.78 -23.25
N GLY A 383 37.70 6.51 -22.38
CA GLY A 383 38.19 7.39 -21.33
C GLY A 383 37.36 7.39 -20.06
N PHE A 384 36.57 6.34 -19.80
CA PHE A 384 35.81 6.19 -18.56
C PHE A 384 36.62 5.43 -17.52
N ARG A 385 36.61 5.91 -16.28
CA ARG A 385 37.14 5.20 -15.12
C ARG A 385 36.00 4.55 -14.33
N ARG A 386 36.26 3.51 -13.53
CA ARG A 386 35.22 2.90 -12.69
C ARG A 386 34.72 3.87 -11.62
N ALA A 387 33.45 3.78 -11.27
CA ALA A 387 32.83 4.58 -10.21
C ALA A 387 33.49 4.38 -8.84
N HIS A 388 33.74 3.14 -8.46
CA HIS A 388 34.47 2.80 -7.24
C HIS A 388 35.94 3.23 -7.40
N ARG A 389 36.36 4.23 -6.62
CA ARG A 389 37.78 4.63 -6.56
C ARG A 389 38.51 3.62 -5.69
N TRP A 390 39.30 2.74 -6.31
CA TRP A 390 40.20 1.87 -5.56
C TRP A 390 41.22 2.75 -4.82
N GLN A 391 41.14 2.78 -3.48
CA GLN A 391 42.13 3.42 -2.63
C GLN A 391 43.26 2.44 -2.33
N GLY A 392 44.10 2.16 -3.31
CA GLY A 392 45.36 1.45 -3.06
C GLY A 392 46.53 2.40 -2.91
N ASP A 393 47.30 2.20 -1.84
CA ASP A 393 48.58 2.84 -1.49
C ASP A 393 48.59 4.34 -1.09
N LEU A 394 47.78 4.72 -0.09
CA LEU A 394 48.11 5.86 0.79
C LEU A 394 48.74 5.42 2.13
N ARG A 395 49.28 4.20 2.21
CA ARG A 395 50.02 3.71 3.40
C ARG A 395 51.54 3.72 3.26
N ASN A 396 52.08 4.28 2.18
CA ASN A 396 53.52 4.55 2.03
C ASN A 396 53.75 5.97 1.52
N SER A 397 53.56 6.97 2.38
CA SER A 397 54.20 8.29 2.26
C SER A 397 54.39 8.91 3.62
#